data_AF-A0A3D4KXZ5-F1
#
_entry.id   AF-A0A3D4KXZ5-F1
#
_cell.length_a   1.000
_cell.length_b   1.000
_cell.length_c   1.000
_cell.angle_alpha   90.00
_cell.angle_beta   90.00
_cell.angle_gamma   90.00
#
_symmetry.space_group_name_H-M   'P 1'
#
loop_
_entity.id
_entity.type
_entity.pdbx_description
1 polymer ?
#
loop_
_entity_poly.entity_id
_entity_poly.type
_entity_poly.pdbx_seq_one_letter_code
_entity_poly.pdbx_strand_id
1 'polypeptide(L)' 'GMDHDQEALHYLKDGVIYCLGVQDCYSIGFDTLQNAVKIADGNMPGELFKEKTDEITTIIYQEDAAIMLELLYGDN' A
#
# COMPACT_ATOMS: atom_id res chain seq x y z
N GLY A 1 -8.87 6.09 -8.51
CA GLY A 1 -8.37 6.65 -7.23
C GLY A 1 -7.02 6.04 -6.90
N MET A 2 -6.51 6.32 -5.71
CA MET A 2 -5.26 5.77 -5.15
C MET A 2 -5.57 5.24 -3.75
N ASP A 3 -4.69 4.39 -3.22
CA ASP A 3 -4.86 3.65 -1.97
C ASP A 3 -5.99 2.61 -2.04
N HIS A 4 -6.29 2.05 -0.86
CA HIS A 4 -7.22 0.93 -0.68
C HIS A 4 -8.14 1.18 0.52
N ASP A 5 -8.51 2.43 0.83
CA ASP A 5 -9.48 2.68 1.89
C ASP A 5 -10.82 2.00 1.56
N GLN A 6 -11.53 1.57 2.62
CA GLN A 6 -12.72 0.74 2.49
C GLN A 6 -13.82 1.43 1.66
N GLU A 7 -13.99 2.75 1.81
CA GLU A 7 -15.01 3.51 1.08
C GLU A 7 -14.68 3.60 -0.41
N ALA A 8 -13.42 3.86 -0.77
CA ALA A 8 -12.97 3.84 -2.15
C ALA A 8 -13.15 2.45 -2.81
N LEU A 9 -12.90 1.38 -2.06
CA LEU A 9 -13.14 0.01 -2.54
C LEU A 9 -14.64 -0.27 -2.77
N HIS A 10 -15.54 0.27 -1.94
CA HIS A 10 -16.97 0.22 -2.22
C HIS A 10 -17.35 1.02 -3.47
N TYR A 11 -16.80 2.22 -3.64
CA TYR A 11 -17.02 3.00 -4.86
C TYR A 11 -16.51 2.29 -6.11
N LEU A 12 -15.42 1.53 -6.00
CA LEU A 12 -14.92 0.69 -7.09
C LEU A 12 -15.88 -0.49 -7.34
N LYS A 13 -16.33 -1.20 -6.29
CA LYS A 13 -17.29 -2.31 -6.37
C LYS A 13 -18.61 -1.89 -7.02
N ASP A 14 -19.11 -0.69 -6.69
CA ASP A 14 -20.36 -0.14 -7.20
C ASP A 14 -20.22 0.52 -8.59
N GLY A 15 -19.01 0.56 -9.15
CA GLY A 15 -18.72 1.12 -10.47
C GLY A 15 -18.77 2.66 -10.53
N VAL A 16 -18.72 3.33 -9.38
CA VAL A 16 -18.66 4.80 -9.26
C VAL A 16 -17.30 5.31 -9.75
N ILE A 17 -16.22 4.58 -9.45
CA ILE A 17 -14.87 4.86 -9.94
C ILE A 17 -14.37 3.71 -10.81
N TYR A 18 -13.58 4.04 -11.83
CA TYR A 18 -13.15 3.07 -12.86
C TYR A 18 -12.05 2.10 -12.39
N CYS A 19 -11.09 2.61 -11.60
CA CYS A 19 -9.97 1.82 -11.10
C CYS A 19 -9.38 2.45 -9.83
N LEU A 20 -8.61 1.66 -9.08
CA LEU A 20 -7.79 2.10 -7.95
C LEU A 20 -6.34 1.67 -8.13
N GLY A 21 -5.41 2.57 -7.82
CA GLY A 21 -4.01 2.23 -7.60
C GLY A 21 -3.79 1.87 -6.13
N VAL A 22 -3.72 0.58 -5.83
CA VAL A 22 -3.49 0.06 -4.48
C VAL A 22 -1.99 0.04 -4.19
N GLN A 23 -1.59 0.71 -3.11
CA GLN A 23 -0.22 0.74 -2.62
C GLN A 23 -0.03 -0.20 -1.44
N ASP A 24 1.18 -0.75 -1.29
CA ASP A 24 1.53 -1.59 -0.14
C ASP A 24 1.94 -0.73 1.08
N CYS A 25 0.93 -0.16 1.75
CA CYS A 25 1.12 0.65 2.95
C CYS A 25 1.79 -0.13 4.09
N TYR A 26 1.68 -1.45 4.10
CA TYR A 26 2.32 -2.30 5.11
C TYR A 26 3.85 -2.31 4.93
N SER A 27 4.32 -2.60 3.72
CA SER A 27 5.76 -2.61 3.41
C SER A 27 6.37 -1.22 3.60
N ILE A 28 5.69 -0.16 3.13
CA ILE A 28 6.12 1.24 3.35
C ILE A 28 6.36 1.51 4.84
N GLY A 29 5.38 1.18 5.69
CA GLY A 29 5.48 1.42 7.14
C GLY A 29 6.57 0.59 7.80
N PHE A 30 6.67 -0.68 7.43
CA PHE A 30 7.69 -1.59 7.96
C PHE A 30 9.11 -1.14 7.58
N ASP A 31 9.36 -0.84 6.31
CA ASP A 31 10.66 -0.38 5.83
C ASP A 31 11.06 0.96 6.44
N THR A 32 10.09 1.86 6.63
CA THR A 32 10.30 3.13 7.33
C THR A 32 10.83 2.90 8.73
N LEU A 33 10.19 2.01 9.51
CA LEU A 33 10.63 1.70 10.87
C LEU A 33 12.00 1.02 10.89
N GLN A 34 12.24 0.04 10.02
CA GLN A 34 13.53 -0.63 9.94
C GLN A 34 14.67 0.35 9.61
N ASN A 35 14.45 1.25 8.66
CA ASN A 35 15.46 2.24 8.28
C ASN A 35 15.68 3.26 9.39
N ALA A 36 14.63 3.67 10.12
CA ALA A 36 14.76 4.55 11.28
C ALA A 36 15.65 3.94 12.38
N VAL A 37 15.51 2.64 12.66
CA VAL A 37 16.37 1.92 13.61
C VAL A 37 17.82 1.90 13.12
N LYS A 38 18.07 1.55 11.85
CA LYS A 38 19.43 1.55 11.28
C LYS A 38 20.10 2.93 11.38
N ILE A 39 19.34 4.00 11.15
CA ILE A 39 19.82 5.39 11.30
C ILE A 39 20.13 5.70 12.76
N ALA A 40 19.27 5.29 13.69
CA ALA A 40 19.50 5.47 15.13
C ALA A 40 20.77 4.75 15.61
N ASP A 41 21.10 3.61 15.00
CA ASP A 41 22.35 2.86 15.22
C ASP A 41 23.58 3.48 14.52
N GLY A 42 23.42 4.61 13.84
CA GLY A 42 24.51 5.37 13.21
C GLY A 42 24.83 5.00 11.77
N ASN A 43 24.00 4.19 11.10
CA ASN A 43 24.22 3.81 9.70
C ASN A 43 23.70 4.89 8.74
N MET A 44 24.39 5.05 7.61
CA MET A 44 24.02 6.00 6.57
C MET A 44 23.26 5.34 5.41
N PRO A 45 22.39 6.08 4.71
CA PRO A 45 21.79 5.59 3.48
C PRO A 45 22.87 5.29 2.43
N GLY A 46 22.65 4.25 1.62
CA GLY A 46 23.60 3.76 0.62
C GLY A 46 24.50 2.60 1.09
N GLU A 47 24.50 2.29 2.39
CA GLU A 47 25.24 1.15 2.97
C GLU A 47 24.30 -0.02 3.30
N LEU A 48 23.65 0.01 4.47
CA LEU A 48 22.76 -1.05 4.96
C LEU A 48 21.30 -0.91 4.48
N PHE A 49 20.97 0.22 3.87
CA PHE A 49 19.67 0.49 3.28
C PHE A 49 19.83 1.51 2.16
N LYS A 50 18.90 1.51 1.21
CA LYS A 50 18.96 2.43 0.07
C LYS A 50 18.62 3.85 0.50
N GLU A 51 19.11 4.84 -0.25
CA GLU A 51 18.69 6.24 -0.11
C GLU A 51 17.22 6.44 -0.49
N LYS A 52 16.71 5.61 -1.41
CA LYS A 52 15.31 5.61 -1.86
C LYS A 52 14.77 4.18 -1.85
N THR A 53 13.57 4.01 -1.31
CA THR A 53 12.79 2.77 -1.40
C THR A 53 11.84 2.91 -2.59
N ASP A 54 11.81 1.89 -3.44
CA ASP A 54 10.88 1.82 -4.57
C ASP A 54 9.60 1.14 -4.08
N GLU A 55 8.46 1.81 -4.24
CA GLU A 55 7.17 1.29 -3.82
C GLU A 55 6.38 0.69 -4.98
N ILE A 56 5.67 -0.40 -4.70
CA ILE A 56 4.85 -1.09 -5.68
C ILE A 56 3.43 -0.53 -5.62
N THR A 57 2.87 -0.23 -6.80
CA THR A 57 1.45 0.10 -6.94
C THR A 57 0.81 -0.89 -7.90
N THR A 58 -0.27 -1.53 -7.45
CA THR A 58 -1.08 -2.44 -8.27
C THR A 58 -2.34 -1.74 -8.70
N ILE A 59 -2.62 -1.71 -10.01
CA ILE A 59 -3.89 -1.18 -10.51
C ILE A 59 -4.93 -2.30 -10.46
N ILE A 60 -6.05 -2.03 -9.80
CA ILE A 60 -7.18 -2.95 -9.70
C ILE A 60 -8.44 -2.35 -10.32
N TYR A 61 -9.35 -3.23 -10.71
CA TYR A 61 -10.63 -2.88 -11.33
C TYR A 61 -11.80 -3.45 -10.51
N GLN A 62 -13.02 -3.17 -10.97
CA GLN A 62 -14.26 -3.51 -10.26
C GLN A 62 -14.35 -5.00 -9.86
N GLU A 63 -13.82 -5.92 -10.66
CA GLU A 63 -13.82 -7.36 -10.38
C GLU A 63 -12.95 -7.76 -9.17
N ASP A 64 -11.94 -6.96 -8.85
CA ASP A 64 -10.99 -7.22 -7.76
C ASP A 64 -11.49 -6.67 -6.42
N ALA A 65 -12.46 -5.73 -6.44
CA ALA A 65 -12.85 -4.94 -5.28
C ALA A 65 -13.40 -5.80 -4.12
N ALA A 66 -14.19 -6.83 -4.43
CA ALA A 66 -14.76 -7.72 -3.42
C ALA A 66 -13.67 -8.52 -2.67
N ILE A 67 -12.68 -9.04 -3.39
CA ILE A 67 -11.56 -9.79 -2.80
C ILE A 67 -10.73 -8.87 -1.90
N MET A 68 -10.50 -7.63 -2.32
CA MET A 68 -9.75 -6.65 -1.53
C MET A 68 -10.49 -6.22 -0.25
N LEU A 69 -11.81 -6.03 -0.32
CA LEU A 69 -12.65 -5.72 0.85
C LEU A 69 -12.61 -6.84 1.90
N GLU A 70 -12.72 -8.09 1.46
CA GLU A 70 -12.62 -9.25 2.36
C GLU A 70 -11.22 -9.36 2.97
N LEU A 71 -10.17 -9.26 2.14
CA LEU A 71 -8.78 -9.43 2.57
C LEU A 71 -8.32 -8.36 3.58
N LEU A 72 -8.69 -7.10 3.34
CA LEU A 72 -8.18 -5.96 4.11
C LEU A 72 -9.08 -5.60 5.30
N TYR A 73 -10.39 -5.82 5.17
CA TYR A 73 -11.39 -5.33 6.12
C TYR A 73 -12.34 -6.41 6.64
N GLY A 74 -12.32 -7.63 6.10
CA GLY A 74 -13.26 -8.69 6.45
C GLY A 74 -14.70 -8.37 6.02
N ASP A 75 -14.85 -7.55 4.98
CA ASP A 75 -16.13 -7.07 4.48
C ASP A 75 -16.59 -7.85 3.24
N ASN A 76 -17.84 -8.33 3.25
CA ASN A 76 -18.44 -9.23 2.25
C ASN A 76 -19.45 -8.50 1.34
#